data_AF-A0A166THI6-F1
#
_entry.id   AF-A0A166THI6-F1
#
_cell.length_a   1.000
_cell.length_b   1.000
_cell.length_c   1.000
_cell.angle_alpha   90.00
_cell.angle_beta   90.00
_cell.angle_gamma   90.00
#
_symmetry.space_group_name_H-M   'P 1'
#
loop_
_entity.id
_entity.type
_entity.pdbx_description
1 polymer ?
#
loop_
_entity_poly.entity_id
_entity_poly.type
_entity_poly.pdbx_seq_one_letter_code
_entity_poly.pdbx_strand_id
1 'polypeptide(L)'
;SLYSEAAERRRTAQSQGFDNIRELFEDLKTRLEGNFVLMKQQLVNVQHTANDMIYSPTCTSFGTIHVDLIKYIHKNHASMGLSNALSTPAREQYLAVSCRKFCSSVRNAFCQDIRDSISHPTKKTTLAVFTHNSAMKYCHGQYDDDMGVGYTIHNALLVSTFLNLALHRK
;
A
#
# COMPACT_ATOMS: atom_id res chain seq x y z
N SER A 1 -28.33 -60.18 -0.42
CA SER A 1 -29.65 -59.74 0.10
C SER A 1 -29.99 -58.42 -0.58
N LEU A 2 -31.15 -58.31 -1.25
CA LEU A 2 -31.66 -57.08 -1.89
C LEU A 2 -31.67 -55.87 -0.94
N TYR A 3 -31.76 -56.12 0.37
CA TYR A 3 -31.71 -55.09 1.41
C TYR A 3 -30.33 -54.44 1.57
N SER A 4 -29.24 -55.18 1.30
CA SER A 4 -27.86 -54.67 1.34
C SER A 4 -27.60 -53.71 0.19
N GLU A 5 -27.99 -54.08 -1.04
CA GLU A 5 -27.82 -53.23 -2.23
C GLU A 5 -28.61 -51.91 -2.12
N ALA A 6 -29.83 -51.94 -1.59
CA ALA A 6 -30.62 -50.74 -1.39
C ALA A 6 -30.00 -49.80 -0.34
N ALA A 7 -29.40 -50.36 0.72
CA ALA A 7 -28.70 -49.60 1.74
C ALA A 7 -27.35 -49.03 1.25
N GLU A 8 -26.67 -49.74 0.35
CA GLU A 8 -25.45 -49.25 -0.31
C GLU A 8 -25.75 -48.12 -1.29
N ARG A 9 -26.76 -48.26 -2.16
CA ARG A 9 -27.16 -47.20 -3.11
C ARG A 9 -27.58 -45.91 -2.40
N ARG A 10 -28.26 -46.00 -1.24
CA ARG A 10 -28.58 -44.82 -0.43
C ARG A 10 -27.35 -44.15 0.16
N ARG A 11 -26.34 -44.93 0.59
CA ARG A 11 -25.07 -44.39 1.08
C ARG A 11 -24.27 -43.71 -0.03
N THR A 12 -24.20 -44.31 -1.22
CA THR A 12 -23.52 -43.70 -2.38
C THR A 12 -24.24 -42.45 -2.88
N ALA A 13 -25.58 -42.44 -2.90
CA ALA A 13 -26.35 -41.26 -3.28
C ALA A 13 -26.21 -40.12 -2.25
N GLN A 14 -26.14 -40.43 -0.95
CA GLN A 14 -25.86 -39.45 0.09
C GLN A 14 -24.43 -38.90 -0.02
N SER A 15 -23.42 -39.75 -0.23
CA SER A 15 -22.04 -39.29 -0.39
C SER A 15 -21.88 -38.42 -1.63
N GLN A 16 -22.44 -38.82 -2.77
CA GLN A 16 -22.44 -38.02 -4.01
C GLN A 16 -23.15 -36.66 -3.83
N GLY A 17 -24.24 -36.60 -3.05
CA GLY A 17 -24.90 -35.34 -2.73
C GLY A 17 -24.02 -34.40 -1.90
N PHE A 18 -23.27 -34.93 -0.92
CA PHE A 18 -22.33 -34.15 -0.11
C PHE A 18 -21.09 -33.69 -0.91
N ASP A 19 -20.58 -34.55 -1.80
CA ASP A 19 -19.44 -34.23 -2.66
C ASP A 19 -19.79 -33.11 -3.65
N ASN A 20 -20.97 -33.15 -4.27
CA ASN A 20 -21.46 -32.08 -5.15
C ASN A 20 -21.62 -30.74 -4.42
N ILE A 21 -22.09 -30.75 -3.17
CA ILE A 21 -22.21 -29.52 -2.36
C ILE A 21 -20.82 -28.96 -2.03
N ARG A 22 -19.86 -29.83 -1.69
CA ARG A 22 -18.49 -29.42 -1.39
C ARG A 22 -17.81 -28.79 -2.61
N GLU A 23 -17.96 -29.38 -3.80
CA GLU A 23 -17.44 -28.82 -5.05
C GLU A 23 -18.02 -27.44 -5.35
N LEU A 24 -19.33 -27.27 -5.15
CA LEU A 24 -19.99 -25.98 -5.31
C LEU A 24 -19.42 -24.92 -4.35
N PHE A 25 -19.15 -25.29 -3.09
CA PHE A 25 -18.55 -24.37 -2.11
C PHE A 25 -17.12 -23.99 -2.48
N GLU A 26 -16.31 -24.92 -3.00
CA GLU A 26 -14.95 -24.61 -3.46
C GLU A 26 -14.95 -23.71 -4.71
N ASP A 27 -15.88 -23.91 -5.64
CA ASP A 27 -16.06 -23.01 -6.80
C ASP A 27 -16.49 -21.60 -6.34
N LEU A 28 -17.47 -21.51 -5.43
CA LEU A 28 -17.90 -20.24 -4.84
C LEU A 28 -16.75 -19.53 -4.13
N LYS A 29 -15.97 -20.26 -3.31
CA LYS A 29 -14.80 -19.73 -2.62
C LYS A 29 -13.76 -19.21 -3.62
N THR A 30 -13.45 -19.98 -4.66
CA THR A 30 -12.51 -19.58 -5.71
C THR A 30 -12.96 -18.30 -6.42
N ARG A 31 -14.24 -18.20 -6.78
CA ARG A 31 -14.81 -16.99 -7.40
C ARG A 31 -14.78 -15.78 -6.47
N LEU A 32 -15.06 -15.97 -5.19
CA LEU A 32 -15.00 -14.91 -4.19
C LEU A 32 -13.55 -14.44 -3.95
N GLU A 33 -12.58 -15.35 -4.02
CA GLU A 33 -11.16 -15.02 -3.98
C GLU A 33 -10.72 -14.24 -5.22
N GLY A 34 -11.16 -14.65 -6.42
CA GLY A 34 -10.87 -13.96 -7.68
C GLY A 34 -11.47 -12.55 -7.78
N ASN A 35 -12.56 -12.28 -7.06
CA ASN A 35 -13.21 -10.96 -7.01
C ASN A 35 -12.77 -10.11 -5.81
N PHE A 36 -11.69 -10.48 -5.13
CA PHE A 36 -11.19 -9.70 -4.01
C PHE A 36 -10.73 -8.31 -4.47
N VAL A 37 -11.23 -7.28 -3.77
CA VAL A 37 -10.83 -5.88 -3.96
C VAL A 37 -10.63 -5.24 -2.59
N LEU A 38 -9.62 -4.39 -2.48
CA LEU A 38 -9.41 -3.59 -1.27
C LEU A 38 -10.52 -2.54 -1.13
N MET A 39 -11.07 -2.43 0.06
CA MET A 39 -12.05 -1.41 0.39
C MET A 39 -11.45 -0.01 0.27
N LYS A 40 -12.28 1.00 -0.02
CA LYS A 40 -11.83 2.40 -0.13
C LYS A 40 -11.03 2.86 1.09
N GLN A 41 -11.49 2.53 2.30
CA GLN A 41 -10.79 2.89 3.53
C GLN A 41 -9.41 2.21 3.65
N GLN A 42 -9.29 0.95 3.23
CA GLN A 42 -8.03 0.22 3.22
C GLN A 42 -7.03 0.88 2.26
N LEU A 43 -7.49 1.27 1.07
CA LEU A 43 -6.67 1.98 0.09
C LEU A 43 -6.17 3.32 0.65
N VAL A 44 -7.04 4.09 1.31
CA VAL A 44 -6.68 5.35 1.97
C VAL A 44 -5.63 5.12 3.06
N ASN A 45 -5.80 4.11 3.92
CA ASN A 45 -4.84 3.81 4.98
C ASN A 45 -3.45 3.43 4.42
N VAL A 46 -3.41 2.62 3.35
CA VAL A 46 -2.17 2.25 2.65
C VAL A 46 -1.51 3.49 2.03
N GLN A 47 -2.30 4.38 1.41
CA GLN A 47 -1.80 5.60 0.80
C GLN A 47 -1.24 6.58 1.85
N HIS A 48 -1.94 6.81 2.96
CA HIS A 48 -1.45 7.66 4.05
C HIS A 48 -0.15 7.13 4.62
N THR A 49 -0.07 5.82 4.89
CA THR A 49 1.17 5.20 5.37
C THR A 49 2.31 5.37 4.37
N ALA A 50 2.04 5.25 3.06
CA ALA A 50 3.05 5.48 2.03
C ALA A 50 3.53 6.94 2.00
N ASN A 51 2.63 7.91 2.23
CA ASN A 51 2.97 9.32 2.35
C ASN A 51 3.84 9.60 3.58
N ASP A 52 3.47 9.05 4.74
CA ASP A 52 4.25 9.24 5.98
C ASP A 52 5.66 8.66 5.82
N MET A 53 5.76 7.49 5.17
CA MET A 53 7.05 6.84 4.91
C MET A 53 7.92 7.60 3.90
N ILE A 54 7.35 8.22 2.86
CA ILE A 54 8.15 8.96 1.87
C ILE A 54 8.71 10.23 2.49
N TYR A 55 7.97 10.81 3.42
CA TYR A 55 8.31 12.08 4.06
C TYR A 55 9.09 11.90 5.37
N SER A 56 9.19 10.68 5.88
CA SER A 56 9.97 10.38 7.07
C SER A 56 11.42 10.86 6.92
N PRO A 57 11.97 11.60 7.92
CA PRO A 57 13.33 12.12 7.84
C PRO A 57 14.39 11.02 7.79
N THR A 58 14.04 9.80 8.22
CA THR A 58 14.91 8.62 8.18
C THR A 58 14.81 7.84 6.86
N CYS A 59 13.95 8.26 5.92
CA CYS A 59 13.79 7.60 4.64
C CYS A 59 14.99 7.88 3.73
N THR A 60 15.82 6.87 3.51
CA THR A 60 17.02 6.96 2.66
C THR A 60 16.87 6.24 1.32
N SER A 61 15.89 5.34 1.18
CA SER A 61 15.67 4.54 -0.03
C SER A 61 14.26 4.70 -0.61
N PHE A 62 14.09 5.77 -1.40
CA PHE A 62 12.82 6.08 -2.09
C PHE A 62 12.43 5.02 -3.14
N GLY A 63 13.40 4.26 -3.68
CA GLY A 63 13.17 3.21 -4.67
C GLY A 63 12.47 1.98 -4.11
N THR A 64 12.75 1.66 -2.84
CA THR A 64 12.30 0.42 -2.18
C THR A 64 11.29 0.66 -1.06
N ILE A 65 10.73 1.87 -0.94
CA ILE A 65 9.74 2.22 0.09
C ILE A 65 8.55 1.24 0.17
N HIS A 66 8.16 0.64 -0.96
CA HIS A 66 7.10 -0.38 -1.00
C HIS A 66 7.45 -1.64 -0.18
N VAL A 67 8.72 -2.00 -0.06
CA VAL A 67 9.18 -3.11 0.78
C VAL A 67 8.94 -2.80 2.25
N ASP A 68 9.27 -1.58 2.68
CA ASP A 68 9.09 -1.16 4.06
C ASP A 68 7.62 -0.94 4.40
N LEU A 69 6.83 -0.44 3.45
CA LEU A 69 5.37 -0.37 3.55
C LEU A 69 4.75 -1.76 3.76
N ILE A 70 5.13 -2.75 2.96
CA ILE A 70 4.62 -4.11 3.12
C ILE A 70 5.02 -4.69 4.48
N LYS A 71 6.26 -4.49 4.94
CA LYS A 71 6.71 -4.91 6.27
C LYS A 71 5.90 -4.24 7.39
N TYR A 72 5.61 -2.96 7.25
CA TYR A 72 4.80 -2.22 8.22
C TYR A 72 3.36 -2.73 8.24
N ILE A 73 2.76 -2.97 7.08
CA ILE A 73 1.41 -3.53 6.99
C ILE A 73 1.37 -4.91 7.65
N HIS A 74 2.36 -5.78 7.44
CA HIS A 74 2.40 -7.07 8.12
C HIS A 74 2.36 -6.94 9.64
N LYS A 75 3.04 -5.94 10.21
CA LYS A 75 3.03 -5.68 11.65
C LYS A 75 1.73 -5.03 12.16
N ASN A 76 1.08 -4.22 11.33
CA ASN A 76 -0.03 -3.35 11.73
C ASN A 76 -1.35 -3.64 11.00
N HIS A 77 -1.46 -4.79 10.32
CA HIS A 77 -2.60 -5.08 9.44
C HIS A 77 -3.95 -5.03 10.18
N ALA A 78 -3.99 -5.44 11.44
CA ALA A 78 -5.22 -5.40 12.24
C ALA A 78 -5.71 -3.96 12.47
N SER A 79 -4.83 -3.04 12.89
CA SER A 79 -5.19 -1.63 13.11
C SER A 79 -5.48 -0.88 11.81
N MET A 80 -4.90 -1.32 10.70
CA MET A 80 -5.17 -0.77 9.37
C MET A 80 -6.44 -1.34 8.72
N GLY A 81 -7.09 -2.32 9.36
CA GLY A 81 -8.25 -3.03 8.81
C GLY A 81 -7.92 -3.91 7.61
N LEU A 82 -6.67 -4.37 7.48
CA LEU A 82 -6.11 -5.15 6.35
C LEU A 82 -5.99 -6.65 6.62
N SER A 83 -6.51 -7.17 7.74
CA SER A 83 -6.40 -8.60 8.08
C SER A 83 -6.95 -9.53 7.00
N ASN A 84 -8.04 -9.14 6.32
CA ASN A 84 -8.61 -9.90 5.22
C ASN A 84 -7.75 -9.89 3.95
N ALA A 85 -6.87 -8.89 3.78
CA ALA A 85 -5.96 -8.77 2.65
C ALA A 85 -4.72 -9.65 2.82
N LEU A 86 -4.38 -10.03 4.05
CA LEU A 86 -3.29 -10.96 4.38
C LEU A 86 -3.78 -12.39 4.66
N SER A 87 -5.07 -12.68 4.45
CA SER A 87 -5.64 -13.99 4.82
C SER A 87 -5.24 -15.11 3.88
N THR A 88 -4.90 -14.81 2.63
CA THR A 88 -4.48 -15.79 1.62
C THR A 88 -3.35 -15.23 0.75
N PRO A 89 -2.46 -16.09 0.21
CA PRO A 89 -1.35 -15.64 -0.63
C PRO A 89 -1.78 -14.82 -1.86
N ALA A 90 -2.92 -15.16 -2.47
CA ALA A 90 -3.44 -14.43 -3.63
C ALA A 90 -3.83 -12.99 -3.27
N ARG A 91 -4.47 -12.79 -2.11
CA ARG A 91 -4.85 -11.46 -1.62
C ARG A 91 -3.64 -10.64 -1.18
N GLU A 92 -2.67 -11.30 -0.57
CA GLU A 92 -1.41 -10.65 -0.20
C GLU A 92 -0.66 -10.17 -1.45
N GLN A 93 -0.61 -10.96 -2.52
CA GLN A 93 -0.04 -10.54 -3.80
C GLN A 93 -0.79 -9.34 -4.38
N TYR A 94 -2.13 -9.33 -4.33
CA TYR A 94 -2.94 -8.21 -4.77
C TYR A 94 -2.63 -6.93 -3.97
N LEU A 95 -2.52 -7.04 -2.65
CA LEU A 95 -2.11 -5.95 -1.77
C LEU A 95 -0.69 -5.47 -2.11
N ALA A 96 0.27 -6.37 -2.33
CA ALA A 96 1.64 -6.02 -2.68
C ALA A 96 1.74 -5.26 -4.01
N VAL A 97 0.96 -5.65 -5.02
CA VAL A 97 0.83 -4.91 -6.29
C VAL A 97 0.29 -3.51 -6.04
N SER A 98 -0.74 -3.41 -5.20
CA SER A 98 -1.36 -2.12 -4.84
C SER A 98 -0.38 -1.21 -4.11
N CYS A 99 0.38 -1.73 -3.14
CA CYS A 99 1.44 -1.01 -2.43
C CYS A 99 2.50 -0.48 -3.40
N ARG A 100 2.99 -1.29 -4.36
CA ARG A 100 3.95 -0.85 -5.38
C ARG A 100 3.41 0.32 -6.21
N LYS A 101 2.15 0.26 -6.62
CA LYS A 101 1.48 1.35 -7.37
C LYS A 101 1.38 2.63 -6.54
N PHE A 102 0.92 2.54 -5.29
CA PHE A 102 0.82 3.70 -4.40
C PHE A 102 2.18 4.33 -4.13
N CYS A 103 3.17 3.53 -3.73
CA CYS A 103 4.52 4.02 -3.49
C CYS A 103 5.13 4.70 -4.71
N SER A 104 4.92 4.14 -5.91
CA SER A 104 5.40 4.76 -7.14
C SER A 104 4.71 6.10 -7.41
N SER A 105 3.39 6.17 -7.22
CA SER A 105 2.60 7.39 -7.37
C SER A 105 3.03 8.48 -6.38
N VAL A 106 3.10 8.13 -5.10
CA VAL A 106 3.50 9.02 -4.00
C VAL A 106 4.91 9.56 -4.23
N ARG A 107 5.87 8.69 -4.55
CA ARG A 107 7.25 9.08 -4.86
C ARG A 107 7.30 10.03 -6.05
N ASN A 108 6.59 9.72 -7.14
CA ASN A 108 6.59 10.55 -8.34
C ASN A 108 5.99 11.94 -8.05
N ALA A 109 4.89 12.00 -7.29
CA ALA A 109 4.29 13.24 -6.85
C ALA A 109 5.26 14.07 -5.98
N PHE A 110 5.93 13.43 -5.01
CA PHE A 110 6.88 14.11 -4.14
C PHE A 110 8.10 14.65 -4.90
N CYS A 111 8.67 13.84 -5.81
CA CYS A 111 9.73 14.30 -6.71
C CYS A 111 9.29 15.46 -7.60
N GLN A 112 8.04 15.47 -8.06
CA GLN A 112 7.50 16.57 -8.85
C GLN A 112 7.34 17.83 -8.00
N ASP A 113 6.87 17.72 -6.76
CA ASP A 113 6.77 18.87 -5.84
C ASP A 113 8.15 19.47 -5.54
N ILE A 114 9.18 18.64 -5.33
CA ILE A 114 10.58 19.08 -5.17
C ILE A 114 11.05 19.81 -6.44
N ARG A 115 10.80 19.24 -7.61
CA ARG A 115 11.19 19.88 -8.89
C ARG A 115 10.48 21.22 -9.06
N ASP A 116 9.19 21.27 -8.75
CA ASP A 116 8.36 22.45 -8.92
C ASP A 116 8.80 23.59 -7.99
N SER A 117 9.18 23.27 -6.75
CA SER A 117 9.64 24.27 -5.78
C SER A 117 10.97 24.94 -6.17
N ILE A 118 11.77 24.29 -7.03
CA ILE A 118 13.10 24.77 -7.45
C ILE A 118 13.05 25.43 -8.82
N SER A 119 12.39 24.81 -9.79
CA SER A 119 12.56 25.12 -11.22
C SER A 119 11.32 25.69 -11.89
N HIS A 120 10.13 25.52 -11.32
CA HIS A 120 8.90 25.90 -12.00
C HIS A 120 8.69 27.42 -12.00
N PRO A 121 8.36 28.06 -13.15
CA PRO A 121 8.28 29.51 -13.26
C PRO A 121 7.36 30.18 -12.23
N THR A 122 6.25 29.53 -11.89
CA THR A 122 5.20 30.07 -11.00
C THR A 122 5.04 29.36 -9.66
N LYS A 123 5.75 28.25 -9.43
CA LYS A 123 5.61 27.43 -8.20
C LYS A 123 6.88 27.39 -7.35
N LYS A 124 7.93 28.11 -7.78
CA LYS A 124 9.12 28.32 -6.97
C LYS A 124 8.74 28.89 -5.63
N THR A 125 9.36 28.37 -4.58
CA THR A 125 9.05 28.78 -3.21
C THR A 125 10.28 28.67 -2.31
N THR A 126 10.21 29.24 -1.12
CA THR A 126 11.29 29.14 -0.13
C THR A 126 11.30 27.75 0.51
N LEU A 127 12.44 27.32 1.03
CA LEU A 127 12.57 26.04 1.72
C LEU A 127 11.59 25.92 2.90
N ALA A 128 11.35 27.01 3.63
CA ALA A 128 10.41 27.05 4.76
C ALA A 128 8.97 26.77 4.30
N VAL A 129 8.51 27.46 3.24
CA VAL A 129 7.16 27.27 2.69
C VAL A 129 7.01 25.89 2.06
N PHE A 130 8.02 25.40 1.34
CA PHE A 130 8.03 24.03 0.82
C PHE A 130 7.90 23.01 1.94
N THR A 131 8.71 23.14 3.00
CA THR A 131 8.70 22.22 4.14
C THR A 131 7.33 22.18 4.81
N HIS A 132 6.74 23.35 5.10
CA HIS A 132 5.39 23.45 5.64
C HIS A 132 4.35 22.74 4.74
N ASN A 133 4.33 23.07 3.45
CA ASN A 133 3.34 22.51 2.52
C ASN A 133 3.50 21.00 2.31
N SER A 134 4.73 20.52 2.23
CA SER A 134 5.02 19.10 2.13
C SER A 134 4.66 18.35 3.41
N ALA A 135 4.91 18.93 4.59
CA ALA A 135 4.49 18.33 5.85
C ALA A 135 2.96 18.20 5.92
N MET A 136 2.22 19.25 5.57
CA MET A 136 0.75 19.21 5.53
C MET A 136 0.20 18.18 4.53
N LYS A 137 0.91 17.95 3.42
CA LYS A 137 0.47 17.03 2.35
C LYS A 137 0.83 15.58 2.63
N TYR A 138 2.03 15.33 3.16
CA TYR A 138 2.62 13.99 3.24
C TYR A 138 2.70 13.44 4.67
N CYS A 139 2.59 14.28 5.70
CA CYS A 139 2.63 13.85 7.09
C CYS A 139 1.22 13.86 7.70
N HIS A 140 0.60 12.69 7.80
CA HIS A 140 -0.73 12.55 8.40
C HIS A 140 -0.62 12.37 9.91
N GLY A 141 -1.13 13.35 10.66
CA GLY A 141 -1.35 13.24 12.10
C GLY A 141 -0.14 13.51 13.01
N GLN A 142 0.98 13.98 12.47
CA GLN A 142 2.19 14.30 13.25
C GLN A 142 2.70 15.73 13.10
N TYR A 143 1.93 16.65 12.51
CA TYR A 143 2.34 18.04 12.43
C TYR A 143 2.30 18.69 13.82
N ASP A 144 3.45 18.74 14.47
CA ASP A 144 3.72 19.52 15.67
C ASP A 144 4.55 20.75 15.26
N ASP A 145 4.35 21.90 15.91
CA ASP A 145 5.05 23.15 15.60
C ASP A 145 6.59 23.00 15.74
N ASP A 146 7.05 21.97 16.45
CA ASP A 146 8.46 21.63 16.69
C ASP A 146 9.08 20.65 15.64
N MET A 147 8.33 20.20 14.62
CA MET A 147 8.88 19.39 13.52
C MET A 147 9.94 20.14 12.65
N GLY A 148 10.12 21.43 12.91
CA GLY A 148 10.77 22.39 12.01
C GLY A 148 12.20 22.05 11.58
N VAL A 149 13.05 21.46 12.42
CA VAL A 149 14.49 21.33 12.08
C VAL A 149 14.80 20.07 11.29
N GLY A 150 14.36 18.89 11.75
CA GLY A 150 14.68 17.61 11.11
C GLY A 150 14.14 17.51 9.68
N TYR A 151 12.88 17.93 9.48
CA TYR A 151 12.25 17.94 8.16
C TYR A 151 12.83 19.02 7.24
N THR A 152 13.19 20.20 7.78
CA THR A 152 13.86 21.23 6.99
C THR A 152 15.23 20.76 6.51
N ILE A 153 16.02 20.11 7.38
CA ILE A 153 17.31 19.53 7.00
C ILE A 153 17.11 18.44 5.94
N HIS A 154 16.16 17.53 6.15
CA HIS A 154 15.85 16.48 5.19
C HIS A 154 15.47 17.06 3.82
N ASN A 155 14.56 18.03 3.78
CA ASN A 155 14.14 18.69 2.54
C ASN A 155 15.29 19.46 1.88
N ALA A 156 16.14 20.13 2.66
CA ALA A 156 17.33 20.81 2.13
C ALA A 156 18.28 19.84 1.44
N LEU A 157 18.54 18.69 2.05
CA LEU A 157 19.37 17.63 1.48
C LEU A 157 18.77 17.08 0.18
N LEU A 158 17.46 16.84 0.16
CA LEU A 158 16.77 16.35 -1.04
C LEU A 158 16.80 17.36 -2.19
N VAL A 159 16.49 18.63 -1.91
CA VAL A 159 16.54 19.73 -2.88
C VAL A 159 17.96 19.89 -3.44
N SER A 160 18.97 19.86 -2.58
CA SER A 160 20.38 19.95 -2.97
C SER A 160 20.80 18.77 -3.87
N THR A 161 20.42 17.55 -3.50
CA THR A 161 20.72 16.34 -4.29
C THR A 161 20.07 16.40 -5.67
N PHE A 162 18.81 16.86 -5.76
CA PHE A 162 18.12 17.04 -7.03
C PHE A 162 18.77 18.09 -7.93
N LEU A 163 19.18 19.23 -7.36
CA LEU A 163 19.90 20.27 -8.08
C LEU A 163 21.22 19.75 -8.66
N ASN A 164 22.01 19.03 -7.87
CA ASN A 164 23.28 18.46 -8.33
C ASN A 164 23.08 17.47 -9.49
N LEU A 165 22.07 16.61 -9.40
CA LEU A 165 21.73 15.69 -10.49
C LEU A 165 21.24 16.42 -11.76
N ALA A 166 20.54 17.54 -11.62
CA ALA A 166 20.09 18.35 -12.75
C ALA A 166 21.24 19.12 -13.42
N LEU A 167 22.23 19.57 -12.65
CA LEU A 167 23.42 20.27 -13.15
C LEU A 167 24.39 19.34 -13.89
N HIS A 168 24.53 18.08 -13.45
CA HIS A 168 25.39 17.08 -14.12
C HIS A 168 24.76 16.39 -15.35
N ARG A 169 23.50 16.71 -15.69
CA ARG A 169 22.83 16.24 -16.92
C ARG A 169 22.86 17.26 -18.05
N LYS A 170 23.61 18.34 -17.90
CA LYS A 170 23.89 19.32 -18.97
C LYS A 170 25.21 19.03 -19.64
#